data_AF-A0A8S0RYT9-F1
#
_entry.id   AF-A0A8S0RYT9-F1
#
_cell.length_a   1.000
_cell.length_b   1.000
_cell.length_c   1.000
_cell.angle_alpha   90.00
_cell.angle_beta   90.00
_cell.angle_gamma   90.00
#
_symmetry.space_group_name_H-M   'P 1'
#
loop_
_entity.id
_entity.type
_entity.pdbx_description
1 polymer ?
#
loop_
_entity_poly.entity_id
_entity_poly.type
_entity_poly.pdbx_seq_one_letter_code
_entity_poly.pdbx_strand_id
1 'polypeptide(L)'
;MAFKAFSRIGEKNVISWTAIISACGDNGDSAMGLDMFVQMLSEGVDPNEFTVTSVLSLCCIIQALGFGTQVHSLSLKLGYGSQIPVTNSIMYLYLKNGCINEAKKLFDGMNTISLVTWNAMIAGHSQMMDLGQDGISTHFSGIEALKIFQRMKRSGVKPDLYTFSSILTVCSNLVALEQGEQFHAQTIKTGFLSDVVVGTALVNMYNKCGSIVRASRAFVEMSARTLISWTSMITAFTQHGLCQQALQLFEDMRLVGVRPNKITFVGVLSACSQAGMVDEALAYFELMKNEYKINPVMDHYACLIDMFVRLGQIEQAFEFIKKMDFMPSEFIWSILIAGCRSHGKLELGFYAAEQLLDLKPKDPETYFLLLNMYFSASRWKDVSRVRKLMKDEKIGKLKDWSWISIRNKVFSFNPDYQLSQEGELKKLLEDLQERARILGYQLQANLEVIDDEEETTSLPAHHSEKLAVAYGLLNTSNGRQIRVVKSISMCRDCHNFIKFISVLTSRTIIVRDSKRLHKFFNGNCSCGDFGSLL
;
A
#
# COMPACT_ATOMS: atom_id res chain seq x y z
N MET A 1 30.31 -28.30 10.52
CA MET A 1 31.47 -28.95 9.86
C MET A 1 32.47 -27.90 9.36
N ALA A 2 32.01 -26.84 8.67
CA ALA A 2 32.84 -25.74 8.16
C ALA A 2 33.73 -25.06 9.22
N PHE A 3 33.19 -24.67 10.39
CA PHE A 3 33.98 -24.04 11.46
C PHE A 3 35.13 -24.90 11.99
N LYS A 4 34.90 -26.22 12.14
CA LYS A 4 35.94 -27.16 12.59
C LYS A 4 37.04 -27.34 11.55
N ALA A 5 36.72 -27.20 10.27
CA ALA A 5 37.70 -27.22 9.20
C ALA A 5 38.48 -25.89 9.16
N PHE A 6 37.78 -24.76 9.29
CA PHE A 6 38.36 -23.42 9.34
C PHE A 6 39.33 -23.24 10.53
N SER A 7 38.96 -23.73 11.72
CA SER A 7 39.80 -23.66 12.91
C SER A 7 41.08 -24.52 12.84
N ARG A 8 41.17 -25.44 11.88
CA ARG A 8 42.33 -26.32 11.68
C ARG A 8 43.30 -25.78 10.62
N ILE A 9 42.98 -24.67 9.97
CA ILE A 9 43.86 -24.03 8.99
C ILE A 9 45.00 -23.35 9.76
N GLY A 10 46.24 -23.71 9.45
CA GLY A 10 47.44 -23.15 10.10
C GLY A 10 47.67 -21.68 9.75
N GLU A 11 47.59 -21.32 8.46
CA GLU A 11 47.62 -19.94 7.97
C GLU A 11 46.34 -19.63 7.19
N LYS A 12 45.50 -18.75 7.75
CA LYS A 12 44.25 -18.35 7.12
C LYS A 12 44.51 -17.20 6.15
N ASN A 13 44.14 -17.38 4.89
CA ASN A 13 44.20 -16.34 3.88
C ASN A 13 42.81 -15.75 3.59
N VAL A 14 42.76 -14.69 2.78
CA VAL A 14 41.52 -14.00 2.39
C VAL A 14 40.45 -14.96 1.88
N ILE A 15 40.80 -15.98 1.09
CA ILE A 15 39.86 -16.93 0.50
C ILE A 15 39.20 -17.79 1.59
N SER A 16 39.99 -18.31 2.54
CA SER A 16 39.46 -19.10 3.65
C SER A 16 38.49 -18.29 4.53
N TRP A 17 38.78 -17.00 4.74
CA TRP A 17 37.91 -16.06 5.44
C TRP A 17 36.63 -15.76 4.65
N THR A 18 36.73 -15.46 3.35
CA THR A 18 35.57 -15.23 2.48
C THR A 18 34.63 -16.45 2.51
N ALA A 19 35.18 -17.66 2.45
CA ALA A 19 34.41 -18.90 2.42
C ALA A 19 33.63 -19.11 3.73
N ILE A 20 34.24 -18.90 4.89
CA ILE A 20 33.53 -19.07 6.17
C ILE A 20 32.45 -18.00 6.36
N ILE A 21 32.73 -16.74 5.99
CA ILE A 21 31.76 -15.63 6.08
C ILE A 21 30.55 -15.88 5.17
N SER A 22 30.78 -16.34 3.93
CA SER A 22 29.70 -16.67 2.98
C SER A 22 28.86 -17.84 3.50
N ALA A 23 29.52 -18.87 4.03
CA ALA A 23 28.84 -20.04 4.59
C ALA A 23 27.98 -19.69 5.82
N CYS A 24 28.36 -18.69 6.62
CA CYS A 24 27.49 -18.20 7.70
C CYS A 24 26.19 -17.61 7.15
N GLY A 25 26.26 -16.87 6.04
CA GLY A 25 25.08 -16.34 5.35
C GLY A 25 24.15 -17.43 4.85
N ASP A 26 24.70 -18.43 4.17
CA ASP A 26 23.92 -19.54 3.60
C ASP A 26 23.22 -20.39 4.68
N ASN A 27 23.80 -20.47 5.87
CA ASN A 27 23.23 -21.19 7.02
C ASN A 27 22.30 -20.33 7.88
N GLY A 28 22.04 -19.08 7.52
CA GLY A 28 21.15 -18.17 8.24
C GLY A 28 21.76 -17.55 9.51
N ASP A 29 23.05 -17.77 9.79
CA ASP A 29 23.75 -17.20 10.94
C ASP A 29 24.51 -15.93 10.54
N SER A 30 23.74 -14.91 10.15
CA SER A 30 24.31 -13.67 9.61
C SER A 30 25.09 -12.86 10.65
N ALA A 31 24.72 -12.95 11.93
CA ALA A 31 25.43 -12.26 13.01
C ALA A 31 26.84 -12.85 13.19
N MET A 32 26.96 -14.18 13.26
CA MET A 32 28.26 -14.84 13.36
C MET A 32 29.14 -14.57 12.14
N GLY A 33 28.55 -14.46 10.94
CA GLY A 33 29.29 -14.06 9.74
C GLY A 33 29.94 -12.67 9.84
N LEU A 34 29.28 -11.71 10.49
CA LEU A 34 29.85 -10.38 10.75
C LEU A 34 30.96 -10.44 11.82
N ASP A 35 30.80 -11.26 12.85
CA ASP A 35 31.84 -11.45 13.87
C ASP A 35 33.11 -12.05 13.26
N MET A 36 32.97 -13.03 12.35
CA MET A 36 34.09 -13.60 11.60
C MET A 36 34.79 -12.55 10.72
N PHE A 37 34.04 -11.60 10.15
CA PHE A 37 34.62 -10.49 9.40
C PHE A 37 35.42 -9.53 10.30
N VAL A 38 34.92 -9.21 11.49
CA VAL A 38 35.68 -8.41 12.45
C VAL A 38 36.96 -9.15 12.88
N GLN A 39 36.89 -10.46 13.10
CA GLN A 39 38.06 -11.26 13.43
C GLN A 39 39.10 -11.26 12.30
N MET A 40 38.68 -11.41 11.05
CA MET A 40 39.55 -11.30 9.87
C MET A 40 40.35 -9.99 9.86
N LEU A 41 39.68 -8.86 10.12
CA LEU A 41 40.33 -7.54 10.18
C LEU A 41 41.29 -7.44 11.39
N SER A 42 40.93 -8.04 12.53
CA SER A 42 41.81 -8.06 13.71
C SER A 42 43.07 -8.91 13.53
N GLU A 43 43.00 -9.95 12.69
CA GLU A 43 44.14 -10.78 12.29
C GLU A 43 44.96 -10.13 11.15
N GLY A 44 44.62 -8.91 10.73
CA GLY A 44 45.37 -8.13 9.74
C GLY A 44 45.20 -8.59 8.30
N VAL A 45 44.15 -9.36 8.00
CA VAL A 45 43.87 -9.85 6.64
C VAL A 45 42.93 -8.88 5.92
N ASP A 46 43.43 -8.27 4.84
CA ASP A 46 42.62 -7.35 4.04
C ASP A 46 41.51 -8.08 3.26
N PRO A 47 40.27 -7.56 3.25
CA PRO A 47 39.18 -8.18 2.51
C PRO A 47 39.28 -7.91 1.01
N ASN A 48 38.89 -8.91 0.23
CA ASN A 48 38.72 -8.79 -1.21
C ASN A 48 37.27 -8.38 -1.57
N GLU A 49 37.01 -8.15 -2.86
CA GLU A 49 35.68 -7.77 -3.38
C GLU A 49 34.58 -8.79 -2.99
N PHE A 50 34.90 -10.08 -2.96
CA PHE A 50 33.97 -11.15 -2.60
C PHE A 50 33.64 -11.14 -1.10
N THR A 51 34.61 -10.86 -0.25
CA THR A 51 34.37 -10.68 1.19
C THR A 51 33.47 -9.47 1.42
N VAL A 52 33.76 -8.33 0.79
CA VAL A 52 32.96 -7.10 0.96
C VAL A 52 31.52 -7.31 0.50
N THR A 53 31.30 -7.92 -0.67
CA THR A 53 29.94 -8.24 -1.16
C THR A 53 29.19 -9.20 -0.25
N SER A 54 29.87 -10.24 0.26
CA SER A 54 29.28 -11.21 1.20
C SER A 54 28.87 -10.53 2.51
N VAL A 55 29.75 -9.74 3.11
CA VAL A 55 29.47 -8.99 4.36
C VAL A 55 28.33 -7.99 4.18
N LEU A 56 28.27 -7.28 3.05
CA LEU A 56 27.17 -6.37 2.74
C LEU A 56 25.84 -7.13 2.62
N SER A 57 25.85 -8.34 2.04
CA SER A 57 24.65 -9.19 1.96
C SER A 57 24.17 -9.62 3.35
N LEU A 58 25.09 -9.97 4.26
CA LEU A 58 24.78 -10.27 5.67
C LEU A 58 24.15 -9.05 6.37
N CYS A 59 24.75 -7.86 6.17
CA CYS A 59 24.20 -6.60 6.71
C CYS A 59 22.79 -6.33 6.19
N CYS A 60 22.51 -6.68 4.93
CA CYS A 60 21.16 -6.58 4.39
C CYS A 60 20.20 -7.52 5.11
N ILE A 61 20.57 -8.78 5.37
CA ILE A 61 19.71 -9.75 6.05
C ILE A 61 19.29 -9.22 7.43
N ILE A 62 20.25 -8.78 8.25
CA ILE A 62 19.99 -8.31 9.61
C ILE A 62 19.63 -6.82 9.73
N GLN A 63 19.57 -6.08 8.61
CA GLN A 63 19.30 -4.63 8.55
C GLN A 63 20.28 -3.78 9.38
N ALA A 64 21.55 -4.18 9.44
CA ALA A 64 22.59 -3.46 10.18
C ALA A 64 23.17 -2.30 9.35
N LEU A 65 22.38 -1.23 9.15
CA LEU A 65 22.80 -0.07 8.36
C LEU A 65 24.10 0.56 8.88
N GLY A 66 24.23 0.74 10.21
CA GLY A 66 25.42 1.35 10.81
C GLY A 66 26.71 0.53 10.62
N PHE A 67 26.61 -0.80 10.53
CA PHE A 67 27.76 -1.64 10.19
C PHE A 67 28.03 -1.59 8.68
N GLY A 68 26.99 -1.65 7.86
CA GLY A 68 27.11 -1.59 6.42
C GLY A 68 27.70 -0.26 5.89
N THR A 69 27.45 0.87 6.55
CA THR A 69 28.09 2.16 6.19
C THR A 69 29.60 2.18 6.50
N GLN A 70 30.03 1.47 7.55
CA GLN A 70 31.45 1.28 7.86
C GLN A 70 32.12 0.41 6.79
N VAL A 71 31.46 -0.68 6.38
CA VAL A 71 31.92 -1.56 5.30
C VAL A 71 31.99 -0.81 3.97
N HIS A 72 31.01 0.06 3.66
CA HIS A 72 31.07 0.95 2.50
C HIS A 72 32.31 1.87 2.58
N SER A 73 32.52 2.56 3.70
CA SER A 73 33.69 3.43 3.88
C SER A 73 35.02 2.65 3.73
N LEU A 74 35.09 1.42 4.26
CA LEU A 74 36.24 0.54 4.11
C LEU A 74 36.46 0.13 2.65
N SER A 75 35.39 -0.20 1.92
CA SER A 75 35.48 -0.55 0.50
C SER A 75 36.06 0.58 -0.36
N LEU A 76 35.76 1.83 -0.03
CA LEU A 76 36.34 3.00 -0.69
C LEU A 76 37.83 3.14 -0.36
N LYS A 77 38.22 2.94 0.91
CA LYS A 77 39.63 2.96 1.34
C LYS A 77 40.47 1.89 0.65
N LEU A 78 39.90 0.71 0.42
CA LEU A 78 40.55 -0.42 -0.26
C LEU A 78 40.55 -0.29 -1.80
N GLY A 79 39.95 0.76 -2.36
CA GLY A 79 39.93 1.00 -3.80
C GLY A 79 38.85 0.22 -4.57
N TYR A 80 37.87 -0.39 -3.89
CA TYR A 80 36.79 -1.14 -4.55
C TYR A 80 35.60 -0.28 -5.01
N GLY A 81 35.67 1.04 -4.86
CA GLY A 81 34.56 1.95 -5.18
C GLY A 81 34.10 1.94 -6.64
N SER A 82 34.96 1.53 -7.57
CA SER A 82 34.67 1.41 -9.01
C SER A 82 34.21 0.01 -9.43
N GLN A 83 34.27 -0.99 -8.54
CA GLN A 83 33.90 -2.37 -8.86
C GLN A 83 32.39 -2.58 -8.82
N ILE A 84 31.79 -2.87 -9.97
CA ILE A 84 30.33 -3.01 -10.14
C ILE A 84 29.68 -3.93 -9.10
N PRO A 85 30.21 -5.14 -8.78
CA PRO A 85 29.59 -6.03 -7.80
C PRO A 85 29.54 -5.43 -6.39
N VAL A 86 30.60 -4.72 -6.00
CA VAL A 86 30.70 -4.05 -4.69
C VAL A 86 29.74 -2.87 -4.65
N THR A 87 29.76 -1.99 -5.66
CA THR A 87 28.83 -0.85 -5.76
C THR A 87 27.37 -1.30 -5.76
N ASN A 88 27.03 -2.36 -6.52
CA ASN A 88 25.68 -2.93 -6.54
C ASN A 88 25.24 -3.45 -5.16
N SER A 89 26.15 -4.10 -4.42
CA SER A 89 25.86 -4.62 -3.07
C SER A 89 25.65 -3.49 -2.06
N ILE A 90 26.44 -2.42 -2.16
CA ILE A 90 26.28 -1.20 -1.33
C ILE A 90 24.97 -0.49 -1.67
N MET A 91 24.64 -0.35 -2.96
CA MET A 91 23.36 0.20 -3.39
C MET A 91 22.19 -0.61 -2.84
N TYR A 92 22.25 -1.94 -2.92
CA TYR A 92 21.23 -2.83 -2.38
C TYR A 92 21.05 -2.65 -0.86
N LEU A 93 22.15 -2.52 -0.10
CA LEU A 93 22.11 -2.19 1.31
C LEU A 93 21.33 -0.88 1.57
N TYR A 94 21.68 0.19 0.86
CA TYR A 94 21.00 1.48 1.05
C TYR A 94 19.52 1.41 0.68
N LEU A 95 19.19 0.78 -0.45
CA LEU A 95 17.80 0.59 -0.88
C LEU A 95 16.98 -0.20 0.14
N LYS A 96 17.54 -1.30 0.67
CA LYS A 96 16.85 -2.17 1.64
C LYS A 96 16.59 -1.49 2.99
N ASN A 97 17.37 -0.46 3.33
CA ASN A 97 17.20 0.34 4.55
C ASN A 97 16.47 1.68 4.30
N GLY A 98 15.92 1.91 3.11
CA GLY A 98 15.17 3.14 2.79
C GLY A 98 16.02 4.37 2.47
N CYS A 99 17.35 4.24 2.39
CA CYS A 99 18.27 5.32 2.06
C CYS A 99 18.41 5.52 0.54
N ILE A 100 17.29 5.77 -0.17
CA ILE A 100 17.26 5.88 -1.64
C ILE A 100 18.21 6.97 -2.15
N ASN A 101 18.31 8.10 -1.46
CA ASN A 101 19.13 9.22 -1.89
C ASN A 101 20.63 8.84 -1.95
N GLU A 102 21.10 8.05 -0.99
CA GLU A 102 22.48 7.55 -0.98
C GLU A 102 22.71 6.52 -2.09
N ALA A 103 21.74 5.61 -2.31
CA ALA A 103 21.78 4.69 -3.43
C ALA A 103 21.79 5.41 -4.79
N LYS A 104 21.02 6.50 -4.93
CA LYS A 104 20.95 7.32 -6.14
C LYS A 104 22.26 8.07 -6.42
N LYS A 105 22.92 8.61 -5.38
CA LYS A 105 24.25 9.22 -5.54
C LYS A 105 25.27 8.23 -6.08
N LEU A 106 25.29 7.00 -5.53
CA LEU A 106 26.16 5.93 -6.04
C LEU A 106 25.82 5.61 -7.50
N PHE A 107 24.54 5.42 -7.81
CA PHE A 107 24.06 5.12 -9.15
C PHE A 107 24.46 6.18 -10.19
N ASP A 108 24.30 7.47 -9.88
CA ASP A 108 24.64 8.56 -10.78
C ASP A 108 26.16 8.73 -10.95
N GLY A 109 26.96 8.26 -9.98
CA GLY A 109 28.42 8.22 -10.06
C GLY A 109 28.98 7.02 -10.84
N MET A 110 28.16 6.06 -11.28
CA MET A 110 28.63 4.88 -12.01
C MET A 110 28.87 5.18 -13.50
N ASN A 111 30.09 4.93 -13.98
CA ASN A 111 30.45 5.07 -15.40
C ASN A 111 29.90 3.94 -16.27
N THR A 112 29.77 2.74 -15.72
CA THR A 112 29.20 1.56 -16.39
C THR A 112 28.07 1.00 -15.54
N ILE A 113 26.89 0.84 -16.14
CA ILE A 113 25.67 0.44 -15.43
C ILE A 113 25.19 -0.88 -16.03
N SER A 114 25.21 -1.93 -15.20
CA SER A 114 24.72 -3.26 -15.58
C SER A 114 23.19 -3.33 -15.54
N LEU A 115 22.59 -4.30 -16.23
CA LEU A 115 21.15 -4.59 -16.13
C LEU A 115 20.71 -4.82 -14.67
N VAL A 116 21.53 -5.51 -13.87
CA VAL A 116 21.28 -5.74 -12.45
C VAL A 116 21.22 -4.43 -11.67
N THR A 117 22.09 -3.47 -11.98
CA THR A 117 22.11 -2.13 -11.36
C THR A 117 20.85 -1.34 -11.71
N TRP A 118 20.41 -1.36 -12.98
CA TRP A 118 19.15 -0.73 -13.41
C TRP A 118 17.95 -1.34 -12.68
N ASN A 119 17.86 -2.67 -12.66
CA ASN A 119 16.79 -3.40 -12.00
C ASN A 119 16.75 -3.10 -10.50
N ALA A 120 17.90 -3.07 -9.83
CA ALA A 120 17.99 -2.72 -8.41
C ALA A 120 17.41 -1.34 -8.12
N MET A 121 17.75 -0.32 -8.92
CA MET A 121 17.20 1.02 -8.72
C MET A 121 15.70 1.11 -8.99
N ILE A 122 15.21 0.47 -10.06
CA ILE A 122 13.77 0.47 -10.38
C ILE A 122 12.99 -0.27 -9.28
N ALA A 123 13.48 -1.44 -8.86
CA ALA A 123 12.86 -2.24 -7.78
C ALA A 123 12.93 -1.51 -6.44
N GLY A 124 14.05 -0.85 -6.12
CA GLY A 124 14.22 -0.06 -4.91
C GLY A 124 13.20 1.08 -4.84
N HIS A 125 13.04 1.84 -5.93
CA HIS A 125 11.99 2.86 -6.00
C HIS A 125 10.58 2.27 -5.90
N SER A 126 10.34 1.08 -6.48
CA SER A 126 9.05 0.37 -6.37
C SER A 126 8.74 -0.06 -4.93
N GLN A 127 9.71 -0.60 -4.19
CA GLN A 127 9.53 -1.02 -2.79
C GLN A 127 9.25 0.17 -1.87
N MET A 128 9.85 1.32 -2.18
CA MET A 128 9.65 2.55 -1.41
C MET A 128 8.23 3.11 -1.57
N MET A 129 7.54 2.74 -2.64
CA MET A 129 6.11 3.05 -2.79
C MET A 129 5.23 2.29 -1.80
N ASP A 130 5.68 1.11 -1.33
CA ASP A 130 4.94 0.32 -0.35
C ASP A 130 5.26 0.75 1.10
N LEU A 131 6.43 1.39 1.32
CA LEU A 131 6.90 1.90 2.61
C LEU A 131 6.61 3.40 2.84
N GLY A 132 6.19 4.12 1.80
CA GLY A 132 5.95 5.56 1.86
C GLY A 132 4.84 5.90 2.87
N GLN A 133 5.17 6.77 3.83
CA GLN A 133 4.19 7.28 4.81
C GLN A 133 3.19 8.26 4.18
N ASP A 134 3.55 8.87 3.05
CA ASP A 134 2.72 9.80 2.30
C ASP A 134 2.61 9.43 0.81
N GLY A 135 1.43 9.72 0.25
CA GLY A 135 1.11 9.42 -1.13
C GLY A 135 1.92 10.22 -2.16
N ILE A 136 2.44 11.38 -1.77
CA ILE A 136 3.25 12.25 -2.62
C ILE A 136 4.64 11.65 -2.83
N SER A 137 5.33 11.22 -1.76
CA SER A 137 6.62 10.53 -1.90
C SER A 137 6.48 9.22 -2.68
N THR A 138 5.38 8.49 -2.45
CA THR A 138 5.02 7.31 -3.24
C THR A 138 4.93 7.62 -4.74
N HIS A 139 4.23 8.71 -5.09
CA HIS A 139 4.14 9.15 -6.47
C HIS A 139 5.49 9.55 -7.05
N PHE A 140 6.27 10.37 -6.33
CA PHE A 140 7.58 10.83 -6.77
C PHE A 140 8.53 9.65 -7.04
N SER A 141 8.58 8.69 -6.11
CA SER A 141 9.39 7.48 -6.26
C SER A 141 8.99 6.68 -7.50
N GLY A 142 7.69 6.51 -7.75
CA GLY A 142 7.20 5.84 -8.96
C GLY A 142 7.59 6.57 -10.26
N ILE A 143 7.51 7.91 -10.28
CA ILE A 143 7.96 8.69 -11.45
C ILE A 143 9.46 8.57 -11.68
N GLU A 144 10.27 8.62 -10.61
CA GLU A 144 11.71 8.42 -10.71
C GLU A 144 12.04 7.01 -11.26
N ALA A 145 11.33 5.97 -10.82
CA ALA A 145 11.48 4.62 -11.40
C ALA A 145 11.21 4.59 -12.92
N LEU A 146 10.15 5.27 -13.37
CA LEU A 146 9.83 5.39 -14.80
C LEU A 146 10.91 6.18 -15.57
N LYS A 147 11.49 7.23 -14.99
CA LYS A 147 12.61 7.98 -15.59
C LYS A 147 13.87 7.13 -15.70
N ILE A 148 14.19 6.36 -14.66
CA ILE A 148 15.32 5.42 -14.65
C ILE A 148 15.15 4.37 -15.74
N PHE A 149 13.94 3.82 -15.90
CA PHE A 149 13.63 2.90 -17.00
C PHE A 149 13.79 3.56 -18.38
N GLN A 150 13.38 4.83 -18.55
CA GLN A 150 13.61 5.56 -19.80
C GLN A 150 15.10 5.76 -20.08
N ARG A 151 15.91 6.06 -19.05
CA ARG A 151 17.37 6.20 -19.17
C ARG A 151 18.01 4.86 -19.56
N MET A 152 17.57 3.75 -18.96
CA MET A 152 17.97 2.38 -19.33
C MET A 152 17.68 2.06 -20.81
N LYS A 153 16.49 2.43 -21.32
CA LYS A 153 16.17 2.23 -22.73
C LYS A 153 17.03 3.08 -23.66
N ARG A 154 17.31 4.34 -23.27
CA ARG A 154 18.17 5.25 -24.05
C ARG A 154 19.62 4.78 -24.10
N SER A 155 20.10 4.07 -23.08
CA SER A 155 21.43 3.45 -23.09
C SER A 155 21.49 2.13 -23.88
N GLY A 156 20.39 1.71 -24.52
CA GLY A 156 20.34 0.51 -25.36
C GLY A 156 20.25 -0.80 -24.59
N VAL A 157 20.15 -0.76 -23.25
CA VAL A 157 20.01 -1.97 -22.43
C VAL A 157 18.58 -2.51 -22.57
N LYS A 158 18.47 -3.79 -22.92
CA LYS A 158 17.17 -4.46 -23.08
C LYS A 158 16.56 -4.82 -21.71
N PRO A 159 15.28 -4.49 -21.46
CA PRO A 159 14.57 -4.93 -20.26
C PRO A 159 14.46 -6.45 -20.17
N ASP A 160 14.51 -6.98 -18.94
CA ASP A 160 14.23 -8.39 -18.64
C ASP A 160 12.93 -8.54 -17.82
N LEU A 161 12.63 -9.77 -17.39
CA LEU A 161 11.45 -10.09 -16.59
C LEU A 161 11.38 -9.29 -15.28
N TYR A 162 12.52 -9.03 -14.64
CA TYR A 162 12.59 -8.29 -13.39
C TYR A 162 12.34 -6.80 -13.62
N THR A 163 12.83 -6.26 -14.74
CA THR A 163 12.51 -4.90 -15.17
C THR A 163 11.01 -4.73 -15.37
N PHE A 164 10.37 -5.64 -16.12
CA PHE A 164 8.94 -5.55 -16.40
C PHE A 164 8.07 -5.74 -15.16
N SER A 165 8.40 -6.73 -14.31
CA SER A 165 7.72 -6.95 -13.04
C SER A 165 7.74 -5.69 -12.15
N SER A 166 8.91 -5.06 -12.03
CA SER A 166 9.08 -3.84 -11.22
C SER A 166 8.31 -2.66 -11.81
N ILE A 167 8.38 -2.43 -13.12
CA ILE A 167 7.71 -1.29 -13.76
C ILE A 167 6.18 -1.44 -13.75
N LEU A 168 5.67 -2.66 -13.89
CA LEU A 168 4.24 -2.95 -13.78
C LEU A 168 3.74 -2.74 -12.34
N THR A 169 4.55 -3.08 -11.34
CA THR A 169 4.27 -2.79 -9.93
C THR A 169 4.23 -1.28 -9.67
N VAL A 170 5.19 -0.53 -10.22
CA VAL A 170 5.17 0.94 -10.19
C VAL A 170 3.89 1.48 -10.82
N CYS A 171 3.49 1.00 -12.01
CA CYS A 171 2.23 1.41 -12.65
C CYS A 171 0.99 1.06 -11.81
N SER A 172 0.98 -0.11 -11.17
CA SER A 172 -0.08 -0.56 -10.26
C SER A 172 -0.27 0.39 -9.08
N ASN A 173 0.84 0.82 -8.47
CA ASN A 173 0.83 1.75 -7.34
C ASN A 173 0.53 3.19 -7.76
N LEU A 174 0.99 3.63 -8.94
CA LEU A 174 0.66 4.94 -9.52
C LEU A 174 -0.76 5.01 -10.11
N VAL A 175 -1.48 3.88 -10.22
CA VAL A 175 -2.75 3.77 -10.94
C VAL A 175 -2.63 4.24 -12.41
N ALA A 176 -1.47 3.99 -13.02
CA ALA A 176 -1.05 4.48 -14.33
C ALA A 176 -1.40 3.49 -15.46
N LEU A 177 -2.70 3.37 -15.76
CA LEU A 177 -3.23 2.35 -16.69
C LEU A 177 -2.61 2.42 -18.10
N GLU A 178 -2.49 3.61 -18.69
CA GLU A 178 -2.02 3.77 -20.07
C GLU A 178 -0.55 3.33 -20.22
N GLN A 179 0.28 3.69 -19.24
CA GLN A 179 1.68 3.28 -19.17
C GLN A 179 1.78 1.77 -18.94
N GLY A 180 0.92 1.23 -18.06
CA GLY A 180 0.80 -0.21 -17.87
C GLY A 180 0.45 -0.96 -19.16
N GLU A 181 -0.47 -0.43 -19.98
CA GLU A 181 -0.82 -0.99 -21.30
C GLU A 181 0.34 -0.91 -22.29
N GLN A 182 1.12 0.18 -22.29
CA GLN A 182 2.34 0.28 -23.09
C GLN A 182 3.39 -0.76 -22.68
N PHE A 183 3.55 -1.00 -21.38
CA PHE A 183 4.45 -2.05 -20.88
C PHE A 183 3.94 -3.45 -21.19
N HIS A 184 2.64 -3.70 -21.09
CA HIS A 184 2.03 -4.96 -21.53
C HIS A 184 2.28 -5.21 -23.03
N ALA A 185 2.11 -4.20 -23.89
CA ALA A 185 2.45 -4.36 -25.30
C ALA A 185 3.93 -4.66 -25.52
N GLN A 186 4.82 -4.11 -24.68
CA GLN A 186 6.25 -4.42 -24.73
C GLN A 186 6.54 -5.86 -24.28
N THR A 187 5.90 -6.37 -23.22
CA THR A 187 6.10 -7.77 -22.76
C THR A 187 5.66 -8.78 -23.81
N ILE A 188 4.61 -8.48 -24.58
CA ILE A 188 4.22 -9.28 -25.75
C ILE A 188 5.34 -9.29 -26.80
N LYS A 189 5.83 -8.10 -27.19
CA LYS A 189 6.87 -7.96 -28.23
C LYS A 189 8.19 -8.61 -27.85
N THR A 190 8.52 -8.67 -26.56
CA THR A 190 9.77 -9.25 -26.05
C THR A 190 9.63 -10.71 -25.64
N GLY A 191 8.43 -11.29 -25.70
CA GLY A 191 8.18 -12.69 -25.36
C GLY A 191 8.08 -12.98 -23.85
N PHE A 192 8.05 -11.96 -22.99
CA PHE A 192 7.92 -12.14 -21.54
C PHE A 192 6.48 -12.31 -21.05
N LEU A 193 5.46 -12.21 -21.92
CA LEU A 193 4.07 -12.40 -21.51
C LEU A 193 3.80 -13.80 -20.90
N SER A 194 4.48 -14.83 -21.39
CA SER A 194 4.33 -16.21 -20.89
C SER A 194 5.01 -16.45 -19.53
N ASP A 195 5.81 -15.50 -19.06
CA ASP A 195 6.48 -15.62 -17.76
C ASP A 195 5.49 -15.39 -16.62
N VAL A 196 5.49 -16.29 -15.63
CA VAL A 196 4.51 -16.25 -14.54
C VAL A 196 4.67 -15.04 -13.62
N VAL A 197 5.89 -14.52 -13.46
CA VAL A 197 6.17 -13.32 -12.65
C VAL A 197 5.59 -12.10 -13.35
N VAL A 198 5.83 -11.97 -14.65
CA VAL A 198 5.28 -10.87 -15.46
C VAL A 198 3.76 -10.96 -15.57
N GLY A 199 3.21 -12.15 -15.81
CA GLY A 199 1.76 -12.38 -15.84
C GLY A 199 1.08 -11.99 -14.52
N THR A 200 1.67 -12.38 -13.38
CA THR A 200 1.16 -11.99 -12.04
C THR A 200 1.22 -10.47 -11.85
N ALA A 201 2.31 -9.81 -12.26
CA ALA A 201 2.45 -8.36 -12.19
C ALA A 201 1.42 -7.63 -13.09
N LEU A 202 1.10 -8.17 -14.27
CA LEU A 202 0.05 -7.65 -15.15
C LEU A 202 -1.34 -7.74 -14.53
N VAL A 203 -1.69 -8.89 -13.92
CA VAL A 203 -2.96 -9.06 -13.20
C VAL A 203 -3.09 -8.01 -12.09
N ASN A 204 -2.05 -7.84 -11.27
CA ASN A 204 -2.04 -6.87 -10.19
C ASN A 204 -2.09 -5.41 -10.70
N MET A 205 -1.39 -5.10 -11.80
CA MET A 205 -1.43 -3.78 -12.43
C MET A 205 -2.84 -3.44 -12.92
N TYR A 206 -3.46 -4.31 -13.72
CA TYR A 206 -4.81 -4.08 -14.21
C TYR A 206 -5.84 -4.01 -13.09
N ASN A 207 -5.71 -4.86 -12.06
CA ASN A 207 -6.59 -4.83 -10.90
C ASN A 207 -6.53 -3.46 -10.19
N LYS A 208 -5.34 -3.05 -9.73
CA LYS A 208 -5.18 -1.77 -8.99
C LYS A 208 -5.49 -0.54 -9.86
N CYS A 209 -5.37 -0.64 -11.19
CA CYS A 209 -5.80 0.39 -12.13
C CYS A 209 -7.32 0.44 -12.39
N GLY A 210 -8.09 -0.45 -11.76
CA GLY A 210 -9.55 -0.48 -11.84
C GLY A 210 -10.10 -1.24 -13.06
N SER A 211 -9.30 -2.08 -13.74
CA SER A 211 -9.69 -2.81 -14.95
C SER A 211 -9.74 -4.33 -14.71
N ILE A 212 -10.76 -4.78 -13.98
CA ILE A 212 -10.93 -6.22 -13.64
C ILE A 212 -11.09 -7.12 -14.88
N VAL A 213 -11.71 -6.64 -15.95
CA VAL A 213 -11.88 -7.40 -17.20
C VAL A 213 -10.51 -7.72 -17.81
N ARG A 214 -9.60 -6.75 -17.87
CA ARG A 214 -8.24 -6.95 -18.38
C ARG A 214 -7.39 -7.79 -17.44
N ALA A 215 -7.56 -7.63 -16.13
CA ALA A 215 -6.91 -8.48 -15.13
C ALA A 215 -7.34 -9.95 -15.29
N SER A 216 -8.64 -10.20 -15.44
CA SER A 216 -9.20 -11.54 -15.67
C SER A 216 -8.66 -12.15 -16.95
N ARG A 217 -8.60 -11.37 -18.03
CA ARG A 217 -8.04 -11.82 -19.31
C ARG A 217 -6.56 -12.17 -19.19
N ALA A 218 -5.76 -11.30 -18.58
CA ALA A 218 -4.34 -11.57 -18.33
C ALA A 218 -4.15 -12.85 -17.49
N PHE A 219 -4.99 -13.05 -16.47
CA PHE A 219 -4.98 -14.26 -15.64
C PHE A 219 -5.33 -15.53 -16.44
N VAL A 220 -6.31 -15.48 -17.33
CA VAL A 220 -6.71 -16.61 -18.18
C VAL A 220 -5.64 -16.92 -19.23
N GLU A 221 -4.96 -15.91 -19.76
CA GLU A 221 -3.89 -16.06 -20.76
C GLU A 221 -2.57 -16.62 -20.16
N MET A 222 -2.43 -16.67 -18.83
CA MET A 222 -1.26 -17.29 -18.18
C MET A 222 -1.19 -18.80 -18.44
N SER A 223 -0.05 -19.27 -18.97
CA SER A 223 0.24 -20.69 -19.20
C SER A 223 0.44 -21.49 -17.91
N ALA A 224 1.03 -20.85 -16.90
CA ALA A 224 1.21 -21.38 -15.55
C ALA A 224 0.74 -20.36 -14.53
N ARG A 225 0.08 -20.83 -13.46
CA ARG A 225 -0.43 -19.99 -12.37
C ARG A 225 0.15 -20.45 -11.05
N THR A 226 0.73 -19.53 -10.30
CA THR A 226 1.20 -19.75 -8.93
C THR A 226 0.11 -19.42 -7.92
N LEU A 227 0.28 -19.89 -6.69
CA LEU A 227 -0.52 -19.47 -5.53
C LEU A 227 -0.69 -17.94 -5.45
N ILE A 228 0.35 -17.18 -5.78
CA ILE A 228 0.32 -15.72 -5.78
C ILE A 228 -0.67 -15.22 -6.83
N SER A 229 -0.59 -15.70 -8.09
CA SER A 229 -1.52 -15.27 -9.15
C SER A 229 -2.99 -15.59 -8.84
N TRP A 230 -3.28 -16.78 -8.29
CA TRP A 230 -4.64 -17.15 -7.85
C TRP A 230 -5.14 -16.22 -6.74
N THR A 231 -4.32 -16.02 -5.70
CA THR A 231 -4.66 -15.14 -4.59
C THR A 231 -4.85 -13.69 -5.04
N SER A 232 -4.02 -13.20 -5.96
CA SER A 232 -4.15 -11.86 -6.54
C SER A 232 -5.45 -11.69 -7.31
N MET A 233 -5.90 -12.72 -8.04
CA MET A 233 -7.15 -12.63 -8.81
C MET A 233 -8.40 -12.79 -7.92
N ILE A 234 -8.36 -13.66 -6.90
CA ILE A 234 -9.43 -13.76 -5.88
C ILE A 234 -9.61 -12.41 -5.18
N THR A 235 -8.52 -11.83 -4.69
CA THR A 235 -8.55 -10.51 -4.03
C THR A 235 -8.98 -9.40 -4.99
N ALA A 236 -8.62 -9.47 -6.28
CA ALA A 236 -9.10 -8.55 -7.30
C ALA A 236 -10.62 -8.61 -7.48
N PHE A 237 -11.21 -9.81 -7.62
CA PHE A 237 -12.66 -9.94 -7.70
C PHE A 237 -13.35 -9.36 -6.47
N THR A 238 -12.85 -9.65 -5.27
CA THR A 238 -13.35 -9.08 -4.02
C THR A 238 -13.27 -7.55 -3.99
N GLN A 239 -12.15 -6.95 -4.43
CA GLN A 239 -11.99 -5.49 -4.47
C GLN A 239 -12.93 -4.79 -5.45
N HIS A 240 -13.39 -5.51 -6.48
CA HIS A 240 -14.34 -5.01 -7.48
C HIS A 240 -15.80 -5.34 -7.14
N GLY A 241 -16.07 -5.92 -5.96
CA GLY A 241 -17.43 -6.30 -5.53
C GLY A 241 -17.98 -7.54 -6.24
N LEU A 242 -17.13 -8.32 -6.90
CA LEU A 242 -17.50 -9.52 -7.66
C LEU A 242 -17.35 -10.77 -6.77
N CYS A 243 -18.01 -10.76 -5.61
CA CYS A 243 -17.82 -11.75 -4.54
C CYS A 243 -18.06 -13.19 -4.98
N GLN A 244 -19.11 -13.45 -5.76
CA GLN A 244 -19.41 -14.78 -6.27
C GLN A 244 -18.30 -15.31 -7.20
N GLN A 245 -17.73 -14.44 -8.05
CA GLN A 245 -16.62 -14.81 -8.93
C GLN A 245 -15.34 -15.09 -8.12
N ALA A 246 -15.11 -14.35 -7.03
CA ALA A 246 -14.01 -14.60 -6.10
C ALA A 246 -14.12 -15.99 -5.45
N LEU A 247 -15.32 -16.37 -4.99
CA LEU A 247 -15.56 -17.68 -4.38
C LEU A 247 -15.48 -18.81 -5.40
N GLN A 248 -16.06 -18.64 -6.59
CA GLN A 248 -15.93 -19.63 -7.66
C GLN A 248 -14.45 -19.87 -8.01
N LEU A 249 -13.66 -18.79 -8.12
CA LEU A 249 -12.24 -18.90 -8.42
C LEU A 249 -11.45 -19.57 -7.29
N PHE A 250 -11.87 -19.39 -6.03
CA PHE A 250 -11.31 -20.11 -4.89
C PHE A 250 -11.61 -21.62 -4.96
N GLU A 251 -12.82 -22.00 -5.34
CA GLU A 251 -13.14 -23.41 -5.56
C GLU A 251 -12.37 -24.01 -6.73
N ASP A 252 -12.24 -23.28 -7.85
CA ASP A 252 -11.42 -23.70 -8.99
C ASP A 252 -9.96 -23.92 -8.56
N MET A 253 -9.39 -23.01 -7.75
CA MET A 253 -8.05 -23.12 -7.18
C MET A 253 -7.88 -24.40 -6.35
N ARG A 254 -8.89 -24.78 -5.55
CA ARG A 254 -8.90 -26.02 -4.76
C ARG A 254 -8.98 -27.25 -5.66
N LEU A 255 -9.83 -27.22 -6.68
CA LEU A 255 -10.02 -28.33 -7.64
C LEU A 255 -8.74 -28.66 -8.41
N VAL A 256 -7.97 -27.64 -8.81
CA VAL A 256 -6.66 -27.85 -9.47
C VAL A 256 -5.53 -28.19 -8.49
N GLY A 257 -5.83 -28.37 -7.20
CA GLY A 257 -4.87 -28.79 -6.19
C GLY A 257 -3.92 -27.70 -5.68
N VAL A 258 -4.19 -26.42 -5.97
CA VAL A 258 -3.36 -25.32 -5.45
C VAL A 258 -3.77 -25.04 -4.01
N ARG A 259 -2.88 -25.34 -3.06
CA ARG A 259 -3.14 -25.15 -1.63
C ARG A 259 -3.26 -23.66 -1.27
N PRO A 260 -4.42 -23.20 -0.76
CA PRO A 260 -4.61 -21.84 -0.24
C PRO A 260 -3.69 -21.50 0.93
N ASN A 261 -3.36 -20.23 1.08
CA ASN A 261 -2.62 -19.71 2.23
C ASN A 261 -3.46 -18.69 3.02
N LYS A 262 -2.86 -18.11 4.07
CA LYS A 262 -3.47 -17.06 4.90
C LYS A 262 -4.07 -15.93 4.04
N ILE A 263 -3.31 -15.41 3.08
CA ILE A 263 -3.74 -14.29 2.24
C ILE A 263 -4.94 -14.69 1.35
N THR A 264 -4.95 -15.92 0.84
CA THR A 264 -6.09 -16.45 0.08
C THR A 264 -7.38 -16.42 0.91
N PHE A 265 -7.32 -16.89 2.17
CA PHE A 265 -8.48 -16.89 3.06
C PHE A 265 -8.92 -15.48 3.48
N VAL A 266 -8.02 -14.51 3.63
CA VAL A 266 -8.41 -13.09 3.76
C VAL A 266 -9.26 -12.64 2.57
N GLY A 267 -8.85 -12.98 1.34
CA GLY A 267 -9.60 -12.63 0.12
C GLY A 267 -11.00 -13.26 0.07
N VAL A 268 -11.11 -14.52 0.46
CA VAL A 268 -12.38 -15.29 0.53
C VAL A 268 -13.31 -14.75 1.61
N LEU A 269 -12.80 -14.54 2.84
CA LEU A 269 -13.60 -13.99 3.93
C LEU A 269 -14.06 -12.55 3.64
N SER A 270 -13.21 -11.75 2.99
CA SER A 270 -13.59 -10.42 2.53
C SER A 270 -14.68 -10.46 1.44
N ALA A 271 -14.66 -11.45 0.54
CA ALA A 271 -15.74 -11.65 -0.43
C ALA A 271 -17.07 -11.99 0.27
N CYS A 272 -17.05 -12.91 1.23
CA CYS A 272 -18.23 -13.25 2.02
C CYS A 272 -18.75 -12.05 2.82
N SER A 273 -17.85 -11.28 3.43
CA SER A 273 -18.17 -10.07 4.18
C SER A 273 -18.91 -9.03 3.33
N GLN A 274 -18.42 -8.76 2.12
CA GLN A 274 -19.06 -7.80 1.20
C GLN A 274 -20.41 -8.30 0.66
N ALA A 275 -20.59 -9.62 0.54
CA ALA A 275 -21.83 -10.24 0.07
C ALA A 275 -22.85 -10.50 1.20
N GLY A 276 -22.47 -10.34 2.47
CA GLY A 276 -23.31 -10.66 3.62
C GLY A 276 -23.53 -12.17 3.85
N MET A 277 -22.62 -13.02 3.36
CA MET A 277 -22.70 -14.48 3.43
C MET A 277 -22.08 -15.00 4.75
N VAL A 278 -22.85 -14.93 5.85
CA VAL A 278 -22.37 -15.25 7.21
C VAL A 278 -22.00 -16.72 7.37
N ASP A 279 -22.88 -17.62 6.92
CA ASP A 279 -22.70 -19.06 7.10
C ASP A 279 -21.50 -19.56 6.32
N GLU A 280 -21.33 -19.10 5.08
CA GLU A 280 -20.17 -19.41 4.23
C GLU A 280 -18.88 -18.84 4.82
N ALA A 281 -18.90 -17.61 5.35
CA ALA A 281 -17.72 -17.01 5.99
C ALA A 281 -17.24 -17.85 7.17
N LEU A 282 -18.15 -18.28 8.05
CA LEU A 282 -17.83 -19.13 9.20
C LEU A 282 -17.38 -20.52 8.76
N ALA A 283 -18.01 -21.10 7.73
CA ALA A 283 -17.59 -22.37 7.15
C ALA A 283 -16.17 -22.30 6.59
N TYR A 284 -15.82 -21.27 5.82
CA TYR A 284 -14.46 -21.08 5.30
C TYR A 284 -13.44 -20.79 6.41
N PHE A 285 -13.83 -20.08 7.46
CA PHE A 285 -12.97 -19.84 8.61
C PHE A 285 -12.63 -21.14 9.36
N GLU A 286 -13.59 -22.03 9.52
CA GLU A 286 -13.36 -23.36 10.11
C GLU A 286 -12.62 -24.30 9.14
N LEU A 287 -12.90 -24.25 7.83
CA LEU A 287 -12.15 -24.97 6.80
C LEU A 287 -10.64 -24.62 6.86
N MET A 288 -10.33 -23.33 6.96
CA MET A 288 -8.97 -22.82 7.09
C MET A 288 -8.23 -23.43 8.29
N LYS A 289 -8.89 -23.46 9.46
CA LYS A 289 -8.31 -23.98 10.72
C LYS A 289 -8.20 -25.50 10.71
N ASN A 290 -9.27 -26.18 10.34
CA ASN A 290 -9.41 -27.62 10.56
C ASN A 290 -8.79 -28.43 9.44
N GLU A 291 -8.98 -28.02 8.18
CA GLU A 291 -8.53 -28.78 7.02
C GLU A 291 -7.15 -28.30 6.56
N TYR A 292 -6.95 -26.98 6.41
CA TYR A 292 -5.68 -26.43 5.93
C TYR A 292 -4.64 -26.22 7.04
N LYS A 293 -5.03 -26.33 8.31
CA LYS A 293 -4.17 -26.11 9.49
C LYS A 293 -3.52 -24.73 9.49
N ILE A 294 -4.26 -23.72 9.05
CA ILE A 294 -3.81 -22.33 9.00
C ILE A 294 -4.31 -21.60 10.23
N ASN A 295 -3.39 -21.11 11.05
CA ASN A 295 -3.72 -20.29 12.21
C ASN A 295 -4.27 -18.92 11.76
N PRO A 296 -5.41 -18.47 12.30
CA PRO A 296 -5.96 -17.16 12.04
C PRO A 296 -4.97 -16.02 12.32
N VAL A 297 -5.00 -14.97 11.50
CA VAL A 297 -4.23 -13.72 11.69
C VAL A 297 -5.21 -12.55 11.82
N MET A 298 -4.74 -11.38 12.27
CA MET A 298 -5.54 -10.15 12.46
C MET A 298 -6.55 -9.91 11.31
N ASP A 299 -6.10 -10.01 10.06
CA ASP A 299 -6.90 -9.70 8.88
C ASP A 299 -8.10 -10.64 8.67
N HIS A 300 -8.01 -11.89 9.11
CA HIS A 300 -9.15 -12.82 9.07
C HIS A 300 -10.25 -12.38 10.03
N TYR A 301 -9.88 -11.98 11.25
CA TYR A 301 -10.82 -11.44 12.24
C TYR A 301 -11.40 -10.12 11.76
N ALA A 302 -10.57 -9.23 11.20
CA ALA A 302 -11.03 -7.96 10.67
C ALA A 302 -12.11 -8.13 9.58
N CYS A 303 -11.97 -9.12 8.68
CA CYS A 303 -12.98 -9.42 7.67
C CYS A 303 -14.33 -9.86 8.27
N LEU A 304 -14.28 -10.74 9.29
CA LEU A 304 -15.48 -11.26 9.97
C LEU A 304 -16.15 -10.19 10.84
N ILE A 305 -15.37 -9.38 11.55
CA ILE A 305 -15.86 -8.26 12.35
C ILE A 305 -16.49 -7.19 11.45
N ASP A 306 -15.82 -6.84 10.34
CA ASP A 306 -16.40 -5.95 9.32
C ASP A 306 -17.75 -6.50 8.84
N MET A 307 -17.84 -7.79 8.51
CA MET A 307 -19.10 -8.44 8.09
C MET A 307 -20.22 -8.29 9.13
N PHE A 308 -19.97 -8.67 10.39
CA PHE A 308 -20.98 -8.56 11.46
C PHE A 308 -21.41 -7.11 11.68
N VAL A 309 -20.44 -6.18 11.66
CA VAL A 309 -20.73 -4.76 11.69
C VAL A 309 -21.61 -4.35 10.52
N ARG A 310 -21.38 -4.87 9.31
CA ARG A 310 -22.18 -4.51 8.14
C ARG A 310 -23.63 -4.92 8.23
N LEU A 311 -23.86 -6.06 8.85
CA LEU A 311 -25.18 -6.64 9.03
C LEU A 311 -25.89 -6.10 10.28
N GLY A 312 -25.29 -5.15 11.00
CA GLY A 312 -25.82 -4.61 12.24
C GLY A 312 -25.75 -5.56 13.44
N GLN A 313 -25.03 -6.67 13.32
CA GLN A 313 -24.83 -7.68 14.36
C GLN A 313 -23.65 -7.29 15.28
N ILE A 314 -23.71 -6.09 15.86
CA ILE A 314 -22.61 -5.48 16.62
C ILE A 314 -22.23 -6.32 17.83
N GLU A 315 -23.19 -6.93 18.53
CA GLU A 315 -22.93 -7.80 19.66
C GLU A 315 -22.11 -9.03 19.27
N GLN A 316 -22.40 -9.64 18.11
CA GLN A 316 -21.64 -10.79 17.61
C GLN A 316 -20.21 -10.37 17.21
N ALA A 317 -20.07 -9.18 16.59
CA ALA A 317 -18.76 -8.61 16.29
C ALA A 317 -17.91 -8.46 17.56
N PHE A 318 -18.51 -7.95 18.65
CA PHE A 318 -17.83 -7.77 19.93
C PHE A 318 -17.48 -9.09 20.62
N GLU A 319 -18.38 -10.09 20.58
CA GLU A 319 -18.07 -11.43 21.08
C GLU A 319 -16.93 -12.10 20.30
N PHE A 320 -16.81 -11.82 18.99
CA PHE A 320 -15.70 -12.31 18.20
C PHE A 320 -14.37 -11.66 18.59
N ILE A 321 -14.38 -10.37 18.93
CA ILE A 321 -13.21 -9.64 19.46
C ILE A 321 -12.72 -10.26 20.77
N LYS A 322 -13.63 -10.62 21.68
CA LYS A 322 -13.28 -11.27 22.96
C LYS A 322 -12.63 -12.66 22.79
N LYS A 323 -12.95 -13.36 21.70
CA LYS A 323 -12.41 -14.69 21.39
C LYS A 323 -11.02 -14.64 20.75
N MET A 324 -10.46 -13.46 20.52
CA MET A 324 -9.14 -13.32 19.91
C MET A 324 -8.05 -13.66 20.94
N ASP A 325 -7.08 -14.48 20.53
CA ASP A 325 -5.94 -14.87 21.38
C ASP A 325 -4.84 -13.80 21.46
N PHE A 326 -5.05 -12.65 20.80
CA PHE A 326 -4.10 -11.54 20.73
C PHE A 326 -4.83 -10.20 20.78
N MET A 327 -4.10 -9.15 21.14
CA MET A 327 -4.64 -7.80 21.29
C MET A 327 -5.23 -7.31 19.96
N PRO A 328 -6.50 -6.82 19.94
CA PRO A 328 -7.11 -6.28 18.73
C PRO A 328 -6.33 -5.05 18.21
N SER A 329 -6.22 -4.93 16.89
CA SER A 329 -5.55 -3.78 16.27
C SER A 329 -6.44 -2.54 16.26
N GLU A 330 -5.80 -1.39 16.08
CA GLU A 330 -6.44 -0.11 15.78
C GLU A 330 -7.58 -0.25 14.76
N PHE A 331 -7.30 -0.93 13.64
CA PHE A 331 -8.25 -1.11 12.55
C PHE A 331 -9.54 -1.82 12.97
N ILE A 332 -9.46 -2.84 13.85
CA ILE A 332 -10.63 -3.57 14.36
C ILE A 332 -11.52 -2.66 15.22
N TRP A 333 -10.90 -1.87 16.10
CA TRP A 333 -11.64 -0.92 16.93
C TRP A 333 -12.27 0.19 16.08
N SER A 334 -11.57 0.70 15.05
CA SER A 334 -12.14 1.66 14.11
C SER A 334 -13.37 1.10 13.36
N ILE A 335 -13.32 -0.17 12.93
CA ILE A 335 -14.48 -0.85 12.32
C ILE A 335 -15.66 -0.91 13.29
N LEU A 336 -15.40 -1.26 14.56
CA LEU A 336 -16.46 -1.36 15.57
C LEU A 336 -17.07 0.01 15.88
N ILE A 337 -16.26 1.06 15.99
CA ILE A 337 -16.70 2.46 16.15
C ILE A 337 -17.63 2.87 15.01
N ALA A 338 -17.21 2.65 13.76
CA ALA A 338 -18.02 2.95 12.58
C ALA A 338 -19.37 2.22 12.61
N GLY A 339 -19.35 0.93 12.95
CA GLY A 339 -20.54 0.10 13.13
C GLY A 339 -21.51 0.62 14.19
N CYS A 340 -20.98 0.86 15.39
CA CYS A 340 -21.73 1.40 16.52
C CYS A 340 -22.40 2.72 16.18
N ARG A 341 -21.71 3.61 15.44
CA ARG A 341 -22.27 4.87 14.95
C ARG A 341 -23.42 4.65 13.97
N SER A 342 -23.25 3.75 13.00
CA SER A 342 -24.30 3.48 11.99
C SER A 342 -25.56 2.84 12.56
N HIS A 343 -25.40 1.99 13.58
CA HIS A 343 -26.50 1.20 14.16
C HIS A 343 -27.00 1.74 15.51
N GLY A 344 -26.51 2.90 15.95
CA GLY A 344 -26.98 3.59 17.16
C GLY A 344 -26.56 2.94 18.49
N LYS A 345 -25.54 2.07 18.49
CA LYS A 345 -25.04 1.35 19.68
C LYS A 345 -23.92 2.15 20.36
N LEU A 346 -24.28 3.32 20.90
CA LEU A 346 -23.30 4.32 21.37
C LEU A 346 -22.39 3.83 22.51
N GLU A 347 -22.90 3.06 23.47
CA GLU A 347 -22.10 2.57 24.62
C GLU A 347 -20.92 1.69 24.19
N LEU A 348 -21.17 0.71 23.31
CA LEU A 348 -20.10 -0.12 22.74
C LEU A 348 -19.14 0.69 21.88
N GLY A 349 -19.65 1.72 21.19
CA GLY A 349 -18.83 2.67 20.45
C GLY A 349 -17.85 3.42 21.37
N PHE A 350 -18.31 3.92 22.51
CA PHE A 350 -17.46 4.63 23.46
C PHE A 350 -16.38 3.71 24.05
N TYR A 351 -16.75 2.48 24.42
CA TYR A 351 -15.78 1.48 24.87
C TYR A 351 -14.70 1.21 23.80
N ALA A 352 -15.10 0.96 22.55
CA ALA A 352 -14.18 0.72 21.44
C ALA A 352 -13.22 1.90 21.21
N ALA A 353 -13.72 3.12 21.41
CA ALA A 353 -12.95 4.32 21.21
C ALA A 353 -11.97 4.62 22.36
N GLU A 354 -12.30 4.25 23.61
CA GLU A 354 -11.35 4.25 24.72
C GLU A 354 -10.21 3.25 24.48
N GLN A 355 -10.51 2.03 24.02
CA GLN A 355 -9.48 1.04 23.66
C GLN A 355 -8.55 1.53 22.54
N LEU A 356 -9.08 2.31 21.59
CA LEU A 356 -8.30 2.90 20.50
C LEU A 356 -7.34 3.99 21.00
N LEU A 357 -7.77 4.83 21.95
CA LEU A 357 -6.91 5.83 22.59
C LEU A 357 -5.78 5.19 23.40
N ASP A 358 -6.07 4.11 24.11
CA ASP A 358 -5.05 3.37 24.88
C ASP A 358 -3.97 2.78 23.96
N LEU A 359 -4.38 2.32 22.77
CA LEU A 359 -3.47 1.79 21.75
C LEU A 359 -2.62 2.89 21.08
N LYS A 360 -3.23 4.02 20.74
CA LYS A 360 -2.58 5.13 20.03
C LYS A 360 -2.98 6.49 20.62
N PRO A 361 -2.35 6.90 21.72
CA PRO A 361 -2.72 8.14 22.41
C PRO A 361 -2.39 9.42 21.65
N LYS A 362 -1.69 9.34 20.50
CA LYS A 362 -1.25 10.50 19.71
C LYS A 362 -1.71 10.48 18.25
N ASP A 363 -2.57 9.54 17.87
CA ASP A 363 -3.04 9.43 16.50
C ASP A 363 -4.20 10.41 16.22
N PRO A 364 -4.04 11.40 15.32
CA PRO A 364 -5.11 12.35 15.02
C PRO A 364 -6.40 11.68 14.52
N GLU A 365 -6.32 10.61 13.71
CA GLU A 365 -7.49 9.93 13.11
C GLU A 365 -8.42 9.38 14.21
N THR A 366 -7.85 8.79 15.25
CA THR A 366 -8.54 8.31 16.46
C THR A 366 -9.34 9.42 17.16
N TYR A 367 -8.73 10.58 17.38
CA TYR A 367 -9.41 11.72 18.02
C TYR A 367 -10.53 12.28 17.16
N PHE A 368 -10.36 12.34 15.83
CA PHE A 368 -11.41 12.78 14.91
C PHE A 368 -12.60 11.81 14.88
N LEU A 369 -12.35 10.50 14.87
CA LEU A 369 -13.40 9.48 14.97
C LEU A 369 -14.21 9.63 16.26
N LEU A 370 -13.52 9.85 17.39
CA LEU A 370 -14.12 10.13 18.69
C LEU A 370 -14.99 11.39 18.72
N LEU A 371 -14.47 12.51 18.22
CA LEU A 371 -15.20 13.77 18.15
C LEU A 371 -16.47 13.63 17.32
N ASN A 372 -16.38 12.97 16.16
CA ASN A 372 -17.53 12.70 15.30
C ASN A 372 -18.59 11.85 16.01
N MET A 373 -18.19 10.84 16.78
CA MET A 373 -19.12 10.05 17.59
C MET A 373 -19.82 10.89 18.66
N TYR A 374 -19.06 11.60 19.51
CA TYR A 374 -19.64 12.40 20.59
C TYR A 374 -20.55 13.51 20.06
N PHE A 375 -20.20 14.11 18.92
CA PHE A 375 -21.03 15.08 18.22
C PHE A 375 -22.34 14.45 17.75
N SER A 376 -22.30 13.28 17.09
CA SER A 376 -23.51 12.59 16.62
C SER A 376 -24.44 12.14 17.76
N ALA A 377 -23.88 11.92 18.96
CA ALA A 377 -24.62 11.59 20.17
C ALA A 377 -25.07 12.81 20.98
N SER A 378 -24.85 14.04 20.49
CA SER A 378 -25.13 15.30 21.20
C SER A 378 -24.47 15.40 22.59
N ARG A 379 -23.35 14.71 22.81
CA ARG A 379 -22.58 14.69 24.07
C ARG A 379 -21.53 15.81 24.10
N TRP A 380 -21.99 17.05 24.12
CA TRP A 380 -21.13 18.25 24.01
C TRP A 380 -20.03 18.35 25.06
N LYS A 381 -20.27 17.87 26.29
CA LYS A 381 -19.25 17.86 27.37
C LYS A 381 -18.05 16.98 27.02
N ASP A 382 -18.30 15.85 26.38
CA ASP A 382 -17.26 14.92 25.95
C ASP A 382 -16.50 15.45 24.73
N VAL A 383 -17.19 16.11 23.80
CA VAL A 383 -16.56 16.84 22.69
C VAL A 383 -15.55 17.85 23.22
N SER A 384 -15.95 18.68 24.19
CA SER A 384 -15.05 19.66 24.81
C SER A 384 -13.87 19.02 25.53
N ARG A 385 -14.08 17.88 26.22
CA ARG A 385 -13.02 17.12 26.88
C ARG A 385 -12.00 16.58 25.88
N VAL A 386 -12.45 15.97 24.78
CA VAL A 386 -11.57 15.43 23.74
C VAL A 386 -10.81 16.56 23.02
N ARG A 387 -11.48 17.69 22.72
CA ARG A 387 -10.80 18.88 22.16
C ARG A 387 -9.70 19.41 23.08
N LYS A 388 -9.95 19.42 24.39
CA LYS A 388 -8.93 19.81 25.38
C LYS A 388 -7.75 18.84 25.38
N LEU A 389 -8.01 17.52 25.39
CA LEU A 389 -6.97 16.49 25.26
C LEU A 389 -6.14 16.66 23.98
N MET A 390 -6.76 16.96 22.84
CA MET A 390 -6.02 17.22 21.59
C MET A 390 -5.09 18.43 21.68
N LYS A 391 -5.53 19.50 22.36
CA LYS A 391 -4.71 20.70 22.61
C LYS A 391 -3.54 20.39 23.54
N ASP A 392 -3.81 19.69 24.65
CA ASP A 392 -2.82 19.33 25.66
C ASP A 392 -1.72 18.40 25.08
N GLU A 393 -2.11 17.43 24.24
CA GLU A 393 -1.18 16.49 23.57
C GLU A 393 -0.53 17.06 22.28
N LYS A 394 -0.82 18.32 21.91
CA LYS A 394 -0.31 18.99 20.69
C LYS A 394 -0.56 18.17 19.41
N ILE A 395 -1.76 17.61 19.29
CA ILE A 395 -2.14 16.80 18.12
C ILE A 395 -2.29 17.71 16.90
N GLY A 396 -1.52 17.43 15.84
CA GLY A 396 -1.53 18.22 14.60
C GLY A 396 -2.80 18.03 13.77
N LYS A 397 -3.08 18.99 12.86
CA LYS A 397 -4.15 18.86 11.86
C LYS A 397 -3.94 17.63 10.97
N LEU A 398 -5.04 16.97 10.61
CA LEU A 398 -5.01 15.81 9.73
C LEU A 398 -4.58 16.26 8.33
N LYS A 399 -3.41 15.82 7.87
CA LYS A 399 -2.88 16.16 6.54
C LYS A 399 -3.57 15.31 5.48
N ASP A 400 -4.72 15.77 5.01
CA ASP A 400 -5.43 15.15 3.89
C ASP A 400 -4.82 15.59 2.55
N TRP A 401 -4.48 14.62 1.71
CA TRP A 401 -4.00 14.88 0.35
C TRP A 401 -4.75 14.00 -0.63
N SER A 402 -5.22 14.63 -1.71
CA SER A 402 -5.71 13.93 -2.88
C SER A 402 -4.90 14.35 -4.09
N TRP A 403 -4.64 13.43 -5.02
CA TRP A 403 -3.92 13.76 -6.23
C TRP A 403 -4.48 13.03 -7.45
N ILE A 404 -4.28 13.65 -8.60
CA ILE A 404 -4.67 13.16 -9.92
C ILE A 404 -3.48 13.18 -10.87
N SER A 405 -3.33 12.13 -11.67
CA SER A 405 -2.32 12.08 -12.73
C SER A 405 -2.96 12.30 -14.09
N ILE A 406 -2.55 13.38 -14.77
CA ILE A 406 -3.02 13.72 -16.12
C ILE A 406 -1.79 13.96 -16.99
N ARG A 407 -1.68 13.22 -18.11
CA ARG A 407 -0.58 13.36 -19.10
C ARG A 407 0.82 13.32 -18.46
N ASN A 408 1.08 12.37 -17.56
CA ASN A 408 2.35 12.22 -16.82
C ASN A 408 2.70 13.36 -15.85
N LYS A 409 1.78 14.27 -15.55
CA LYS A 409 1.94 15.27 -14.48
C LYS A 409 0.99 14.95 -13.34
N VAL A 410 1.44 15.18 -12.11
CA VAL A 410 0.59 15.07 -10.92
C VAL A 410 0.24 16.41 -10.36
N PHE A 411 -1.04 16.52 -10.04
CA PHE A 411 -1.65 17.67 -9.40
C PHE A 411 -2.16 17.19 -8.04
N SER A 412 -1.62 17.79 -6.98
CA SER A 412 -1.91 17.46 -5.59
C SER A 412 -2.73 18.57 -4.94
N PHE A 413 -3.71 18.19 -4.13
CA PHE A 413 -4.64 19.08 -3.46
C PHE A 413 -4.64 18.76 -1.97
N ASN A 414 -4.61 19.79 -1.11
CA ASN A 414 -4.83 19.69 0.33
C ASN A 414 -6.02 20.58 0.75
N PRO A 415 -6.61 20.38 1.96
CA PRO A 415 -7.67 21.25 2.47
C PRO A 415 -7.24 22.71 2.61
N ASP A 416 -5.98 22.95 2.97
CA ASP A 416 -5.39 24.29 3.12
C ASP A 416 -4.94 24.90 1.77
N TYR A 417 -5.33 24.32 0.62
CA TYR A 417 -4.87 24.78 -0.68
C TYR A 417 -5.47 26.16 -0.95
N GLN A 418 -4.68 27.21 -0.70
CA GLN A 418 -5.04 28.56 -1.08
C GLN A 418 -5.13 28.61 -2.62
N LEU A 419 -6.35 28.67 -3.12
CA LEU A 419 -6.73 28.89 -4.52
C LEU A 419 -6.28 30.29 -4.98
N SER A 420 -4.98 30.53 -5.05
CA SER A 420 -4.45 31.81 -5.51
C SER A 420 -4.40 31.92 -7.03
N GLN A 421 -4.66 30.84 -7.81
CA GLN A 421 -4.55 30.88 -9.28
C GLN A 421 -5.54 30.06 -10.15
N GLU A 422 -6.69 29.56 -9.66
CA GLU A 422 -7.65 28.85 -10.56
C GLU A 422 -9.13 29.20 -10.30
N GLY A 423 -9.55 30.40 -10.69
CA GLY A 423 -10.96 30.84 -10.56
C GLY A 423 -11.97 29.96 -11.31
N GLU A 424 -11.55 29.26 -12.37
CA GLU A 424 -12.39 28.31 -13.12
C GLU A 424 -12.71 27.04 -12.33
N LEU A 425 -11.74 26.52 -11.56
CA LEU A 425 -11.92 25.31 -10.75
C LEU A 425 -12.96 25.54 -9.65
N LYS A 426 -12.88 26.69 -8.97
CA LYS A 426 -13.82 27.06 -7.92
C LYS A 426 -15.25 27.23 -8.47
N LYS A 427 -15.39 27.93 -9.61
CA LYS A 427 -16.68 28.11 -10.28
C LYS A 427 -17.31 26.78 -10.70
N LEU A 428 -16.50 25.86 -11.26
CA LEU A 428 -17.01 24.53 -11.62
C LEU A 428 -17.46 23.77 -10.36
N LEU A 429 -16.68 23.82 -9.28
CA LEU A 429 -17.04 23.10 -8.06
C LEU A 429 -18.36 23.63 -7.45
N GLU A 430 -18.55 24.95 -7.45
CA GLU A 430 -19.79 25.60 -7.03
C GLU A 430 -20.99 25.18 -7.91
N ASP A 431 -20.84 25.20 -9.25
CA ASP A 431 -21.87 24.74 -10.19
C ASP A 431 -22.22 23.24 -10.01
N LEU A 432 -21.20 22.39 -9.84
CA LEU A 432 -21.40 20.96 -9.58
C LEU A 432 -22.09 20.70 -8.24
N GLN A 433 -21.76 21.46 -7.20
CA GLN A 433 -22.43 21.36 -5.90
C GLN A 433 -23.90 21.76 -6.01
N GLU A 434 -24.21 22.84 -6.72
CA GLU A 434 -25.60 23.27 -6.90
C GLU A 434 -26.42 22.25 -7.70
N ARG A 435 -25.87 21.76 -8.82
CA ARG A 435 -26.53 20.69 -9.61
C ARG A 435 -26.71 19.41 -8.81
N ALA A 436 -25.75 19.06 -7.96
CA ALA A 436 -25.87 17.90 -7.09
C ALA A 436 -27.00 18.09 -6.06
N ARG A 437 -27.16 19.30 -5.48
CA ARG A 437 -28.26 19.62 -4.55
C ARG A 437 -29.63 19.44 -5.21
N ILE A 438 -29.76 19.89 -6.46
CA ILE A 438 -31.01 19.71 -7.24
C ILE A 438 -31.37 18.22 -7.39
N LEU A 439 -30.36 17.34 -7.51
CA LEU A 439 -30.56 15.88 -7.56
C LEU A 439 -30.77 15.22 -6.19
N GLY A 440 -30.81 15.99 -5.11
CA GLY A 440 -31.04 15.49 -3.75
C GLY A 440 -29.78 15.25 -2.90
N TYR A 441 -28.61 15.75 -3.33
CA TYR A 441 -27.42 15.76 -2.48
C TYR A 441 -27.63 16.71 -1.28
N GLN A 442 -27.57 16.16 -0.07
CA GLN A 442 -27.56 16.92 1.17
C GLN A 442 -26.15 17.00 1.71
N LEU A 443 -25.68 18.22 1.96
CA LEU A 443 -24.35 18.47 2.49
C LEU A 443 -24.32 18.07 3.97
N GLN A 444 -23.46 17.13 4.34
CA GLN A 444 -23.27 16.77 5.75
C GLN A 444 -22.22 17.70 6.36
N ALA A 445 -22.57 18.35 7.48
CA ALA A 445 -21.63 19.15 8.25
C ALA A 445 -20.52 18.24 8.80
N ASN A 446 -19.30 18.41 8.30
CA ASN A 446 -18.10 17.80 8.86
C ASN A 446 -17.42 18.79 9.80
N LEU A 447 -16.88 18.27 10.91
CA LEU A 447 -16.12 19.06 11.89
C LEU A 447 -14.77 19.49 11.28
N GLU A 448 -14.60 20.78 11.03
CA GLU A 448 -13.28 21.40 10.94
C GLU A 448 -12.85 21.89 12.32
N VAL A 449 -11.63 21.55 12.72
CA VAL A 449 -10.99 22.15 13.90
C VAL A 449 -10.55 23.55 13.50
N ILE A 450 -11.43 24.53 13.74
CA ILE A 450 -11.09 25.95 13.74
C ILE A 450 -10.58 26.28 15.14
N ASP A 451 -9.54 27.10 15.20
CA ASP A 451 -8.81 27.43 16.42
C ASP A 451 -9.56 28.41 17.35
N ASP A 452 -10.79 28.81 17.02
CA ASP A 452 -11.49 29.90 17.71
C ASP A 452 -12.72 29.44 18.50
N GLU A 453 -12.88 30.06 19.67
CA GLU A 453 -13.90 29.80 20.71
C GLU A 453 -15.34 30.20 20.30
N GLU A 454 -15.60 30.50 19.02
CA GLU A 454 -16.91 30.93 18.56
C GLU A 454 -17.62 29.82 17.77
N GLU A 455 -18.87 29.56 18.14
CA GLU A 455 -19.86 28.84 17.33
C GLU A 455 -20.03 29.55 15.99
N THR A 456 -19.16 29.25 15.03
CA THR A 456 -19.35 29.63 13.63
C THR A 456 -19.25 28.37 12.79
N THR A 457 -20.40 27.93 12.26
CA THR A 457 -20.45 27.05 11.09
C THR A 457 -19.80 27.80 9.93
N SER A 458 -18.49 27.67 9.76
CA SER A 458 -17.81 28.15 8.56
C SER A 458 -18.27 27.35 7.33
N LEU A 459 -18.19 27.97 6.15
CA LEU A 459 -18.38 27.26 4.89
C LEU A 459 -17.44 26.04 4.84
N PRO A 460 -17.90 24.86 4.36
CA PRO A 460 -17.08 23.66 4.40
C PRO A 460 -15.85 23.88 3.53
N ALA A 461 -14.64 23.74 4.09
CA ALA A 461 -13.43 23.68 3.29
C ALA A 461 -13.62 22.61 2.23
N HIS A 462 -13.25 22.94 1.00
CA HIS A 462 -13.36 21.98 -0.09
C HIS A 462 -12.43 20.81 0.20
N HIS A 463 -13.03 19.66 0.55
CA HIS A 463 -12.29 18.42 0.71
C HIS A 463 -11.41 18.14 -0.51
N SER A 464 -10.20 17.63 -0.26
CA SER A 464 -9.15 17.47 -1.29
C SER A 464 -9.62 16.60 -2.47
N GLU A 465 -10.51 15.62 -2.23
CA GLU A 465 -11.10 14.75 -3.26
C GLU A 465 -11.99 15.51 -4.23
N LYS A 466 -12.81 16.44 -3.72
CA LYS A 466 -13.75 17.20 -4.54
C LYS A 466 -12.97 18.09 -5.51
N LEU A 467 -11.90 18.71 -5.02
CA LEU A 467 -10.97 19.48 -5.84
C LEU A 467 -10.30 18.61 -6.90
N ALA A 468 -9.77 17.45 -6.52
CA ALA A 468 -9.11 16.54 -7.46
C ALA A 468 -10.05 16.02 -8.56
N VAL A 469 -11.31 15.69 -8.22
CA VAL A 469 -12.32 15.26 -9.20
C VAL A 469 -12.72 16.41 -10.11
N ALA A 470 -12.98 17.61 -9.58
CA ALA A 470 -13.33 18.78 -10.38
C ALA A 470 -12.19 19.17 -11.35
N TYR A 471 -10.94 19.12 -10.87
CA TYR A 471 -9.77 19.34 -11.73
C TYR A 471 -9.66 18.30 -12.84
N GLY A 472 -9.94 17.04 -12.50
CA GLY A 472 -10.03 15.95 -13.46
C GLY A 472 -11.09 16.20 -14.54
N LEU A 473 -12.25 16.73 -14.17
CA LEU A 473 -13.33 17.04 -15.11
C LEU A 473 -12.93 18.15 -16.10
N LEU A 474 -12.26 19.20 -15.63
CA LEU A 474 -11.79 20.30 -16.49
C LEU A 474 -10.71 19.88 -17.47
N ASN A 475 -9.74 19.09 -17.02
CA ASN A 475 -8.50 18.84 -17.74
C ASN A 475 -8.50 17.55 -18.58
N THR A 476 -9.64 16.87 -18.69
CA THR A 476 -9.75 15.63 -19.47
C THR A 476 -10.98 15.63 -20.37
N SER A 477 -10.86 14.99 -21.54
CA SER A 477 -11.94 14.92 -22.54
C SER A 477 -13.20 14.26 -22.01
N ASN A 478 -14.36 14.71 -22.51
CA ASN A 478 -15.66 14.12 -22.20
C ASN A 478 -15.64 12.60 -22.44
N GLY A 479 -16.08 11.83 -21.44
CA GLY A 479 -16.13 10.35 -21.49
C GLY A 479 -14.88 9.62 -20.99
N ARG A 480 -13.73 10.28 -20.79
CA ARG A 480 -12.54 9.61 -20.22
C ARG A 480 -12.78 9.24 -18.75
N GLN A 481 -12.18 8.17 -18.24
CA GLN A 481 -12.30 7.85 -16.81
C GLN A 481 -11.41 8.77 -15.97
N ILE A 482 -11.91 9.20 -14.81
CA ILE A 482 -11.15 10.01 -13.85
C ILE A 482 -10.60 9.08 -12.77
N ARG A 483 -9.31 9.24 -12.43
CA ARG A 483 -8.64 8.42 -11.40
C ARG A 483 -8.02 9.32 -10.36
N VAL A 484 -8.52 9.26 -9.13
CA VAL A 484 -8.01 10.02 -7.99
C VAL A 484 -7.44 9.06 -6.96
N VAL A 485 -6.34 9.42 -6.33
CA VAL A 485 -5.81 8.70 -5.17
C VAL A 485 -5.83 9.63 -3.97
N LYS A 486 -6.24 9.09 -2.82
CA LYS A 486 -6.39 9.79 -1.54
C LYS A 486 -5.53 9.11 -0.47
N SER A 487 -4.90 9.91 0.40
CA SER A 487 -4.02 9.42 1.46
C SER A 487 -4.75 8.78 2.65
N ILE A 488 -5.97 9.24 2.93
CA ILE A 488 -6.80 8.76 4.05
C ILE A 488 -8.10 8.13 3.52
N SER A 489 -8.93 7.54 4.39
CA SER A 489 -10.23 7.00 3.96
C SER A 489 -11.18 8.10 3.47
N MET A 490 -11.97 7.80 2.45
CA MET A 490 -12.93 8.76 1.90
C MET A 490 -14.07 9.00 2.88
N CYS A 491 -14.36 10.27 3.19
CA CYS A 491 -15.49 10.61 4.06
C CYS A 491 -16.84 10.44 3.34
N ARG A 492 -17.91 10.30 4.12
CA ARG A 492 -19.28 10.11 3.61
C ARG A 492 -19.75 11.19 2.66
N ASP A 493 -19.43 12.44 2.98
CA ASP A 493 -19.85 13.58 2.20
C ASP A 493 -19.19 13.60 0.81
N CYS A 494 -17.87 13.37 0.75
CA CYS A 494 -17.14 13.19 -0.52
C CYS A 494 -17.67 12.02 -1.33
N HIS A 495 -17.91 10.88 -0.68
CA HIS A 495 -18.45 9.69 -1.32
C HIS A 495 -19.80 9.96 -1.98
N ASN A 496 -20.74 10.54 -1.23
CA ASN A 496 -22.07 10.89 -1.75
C ASN A 496 -21.99 11.91 -2.86
N PHE A 497 -21.19 12.97 -2.69
CA PHE A 497 -20.98 13.97 -3.71
C PHE A 497 -20.50 13.34 -5.02
N ILE A 498 -19.49 12.46 -4.99
CA ILE A 498 -18.93 11.81 -6.19
C ILE A 498 -19.91 10.82 -6.83
N LYS A 499 -20.88 10.26 -6.08
CA LYS A 499 -22.00 9.51 -6.70
C LYS A 499 -22.81 10.43 -7.62
N PHE A 500 -23.26 11.58 -7.13
CA PHE A 500 -24.00 12.56 -7.95
C PHE A 500 -23.16 13.13 -9.10
N ILE A 501 -21.91 13.49 -8.79
CA ILE A 501 -20.71 13.37 -9.63
C ILE A 501 -20.87 12.59 -10.96
N SER A 502 -20.86 11.28 -10.77
CA SER A 502 -20.88 10.29 -11.84
C SER A 502 -22.17 10.28 -12.67
N VAL A 503 -23.31 10.67 -12.08
CA VAL A 503 -24.60 10.82 -12.78
C VAL A 503 -24.55 12.05 -13.68
N LEU A 504 -24.25 13.20 -13.08
CA LEU A 504 -24.26 14.51 -13.76
C LEU A 504 -23.32 14.56 -14.96
N THR A 505 -22.16 13.92 -14.83
CA THR A 505 -21.13 13.93 -15.86
C THR A 505 -21.21 12.74 -16.81
N SER A 506 -21.99 11.71 -16.47
CA SER A 506 -22.00 10.41 -17.17
C SER A 506 -20.60 9.81 -17.32
N ARG A 507 -19.70 10.08 -16.37
CA ARG A 507 -18.31 9.58 -16.38
C ARG A 507 -18.08 8.58 -15.25
N THR A 508 -17.27 7.57 -15.53
CA THR A 508 -16.74 6.70 -14.47
C THR A 508 -15.65 7.44 -13.71
N ILE A 509 -15.82 7.53 -12.39
CA ILE A 509 -14.84 8.13 -11.48
C ILE A 509 -14.32 7.01 -10.58
N ILE A 510 -13.00 6.81 -10.56
CA ILE A 510 -12.34 5.83 -9.73
C ILE A 510 -11.57 6.60 -8.67
N VAL A 511 -11.87 6.36 -7.40
CA VAL A 511 -11.10 6.92 -6.28
C VAL A 511 -10.53 5.80 -5.45
N ARG A 512 -9.21 5.79 -5.29
CA ARG A 512 -8.51 4.87 -4.41
C ARG A 512 -8.19 5.60 -3.12
N ASP A 513 -8.78 5.17 -2.02
CA ASP A 513 -8.44 5.67 -0.69
C ASP A 513 -7.45 4.72 0.01
N SER A 514 -7.12 4.99 1.28
CA SER A 514 -6.19 4.15 2.05
C SER A 514 -6.68 2.72 2.29
N LYS A 515 -7.99 2.47 2.19
CA LYS A 515 -8.63 1.20 2.60
C LYS A 515 -9.17 0.40 1.40
N ARG A 516 -9.65 1.05 0.33
CA ARG A 516 -10.34 0.41 -0.80
C ARG A 516 -10.36 1.26 -2.08
N LEU A 517 -10.80 0.61 -3.17
CA LEU A 517 -11.05 1.23 -4.46
C LEU A 517 -12.55 1.47 -4.64
N HIS A 518 -12.93 2.73 -4.81
CA HIS A 518 -14.30 3.17 -5.08
C HIS A 518 -14.44 3.42 -6.58
N LYS A 519 -15.33 2.66 -7.23
CA LYS A 519 -15.70 2.89 -8.63
C LYS A 519 -17.11 3.46 -8.67
N PHE A 520 -17.19 4.75 -8.96
CA PHE A 520 -18.44 5.47 -9.13
C PHE A 520 -18.88 5.42 -10.59
N PHE A 521 -20.08 4.92 -10.82
CA PHE A 521 -20.69 4.86 -12.13
C PHE A 521 -22.20 5.00 -12.01
N ASN A 522 -22.76 5.98 -12.72
CA ASN A 522 -24.20 6.24 -12.79
C ASN A 522 -24.88 6.27 -11.41
N GLY A 523 -24.26 6.95 -10.44
CA GLY A 523 -24.82 7.13 -9.11
C GLY A 523 -24.60 5.95 -8.17
N ASN A 524 -23.95 4.88 -8.61
CA ASN A 524 -23.61 3.72 -7.77
C ASN A 524 -22.11 3.68 -7.49
N CYS A 525 -21.73 3.18 -6.32
CA CYS A 525 -20.35 2.89 -5.97
C CYS A 525 -20.15 1.39 -5.79
N SER A 526 -19.01 0.86 -6.24
CA SER A 526 -18.62 -0.55 -6.03
C SER A 526 -18.56 -0.97 -4.56
N CYS A 527 -18.50 -0.04 -3.61
CA CYS A 527 -18.43 -0.36 -2.19
C CYS A 527 -19.80 -0.56 -1.51
N GLY A 528 -20.91 -0.39 -2.23
CA GLY A 528 -22.26 -0.56 -1.69
C GLY A 528 -22.63 0.45 -0.58
N ASP A 529 -22.06 1.66 -0.63
CA ASP A 529 -22.20 2.75 0.36
C ASP A 529 -21.66 2.46 1.77
N PHE A 530 -21.22 1.23 2.05
CA PHE A 530 -20.70 0.83 3.35
C PHE A 530 -19.35 1.46 3.68
N GLY A 531 -18.54 1.77 2.65
CA GLY A 531 -17.24 2.42 2.81
C GLY A 531 -17.31 3.87 3.32
N SER A 532 -18.51 4.44 3.41
CA SER A 532 -18.75 5.81 3.88
C SER A 532 -18.91 5.96 5.40
N LEU A 533 -18.80 4.85 6.15
CA LEU A 533 -19.09 4.82 7.59
C LEU A 533 -17.89 5.09 8.50
N LEU A 534 -16.67 5.05 7.95
CA LEU A 534 -15.42 5.38 8.65
C LEU A 534 -15.12 6.87 8.55
#